data_AF-A0A7C2PMK4-F1
#
_entry.id   AF-A0A7C2PMK4-F1
#
_cell.length_a   1.000
_cell.length_b   1.000
_cell.length_c   1.000
_cell.angle_alpha   90.00
_cell.angle_beta   90.00
_cell.angle_gamma   90.00
#
_symmetry.space_group_name_H-M   'P 1'
#
loop_
_entity.id
_entity.type
_entity.pdbx_description
1 polymer ?
#
loop_
_entity_poly.entity_id
_entity_poly.type
_entity_poly.pdbx_seq_one_letter_code
_entity_poly.pdbx_strand_id
1 'polypeptide(L)'
;MVEHCYPQRKRSRHASSFWRYVLAVCFLLFLLSIAGCAFASVQPRKAKALIFTRSGGFAGVSDELTIDLETGTAHLQNGKEIRTTTLSQEQRTRLQALIAGLDLSSLPATPSQEQCCDLLMYRIQIDTVVIQTTDGEIPPALQPLIAELNVIVSGMLSQ
;
A
#
# COMPACT_ATOMS: atom_id res chain seq x y z
N MET A 1 -46.79 25.64 77.45
CA MET A 1 -47.09 25.68 76.00
C MET A 1 -46.49 26.99 75.49
N VAL A 2 -45.49 27.06 74.61
CA VAL A 2 -45.00 26.14 73.57
C VAL A 2 -43.49 26.39 73.43
N GLU A 3 -42.75 25.34 73.09
CA GLU A 3 -41.33 25.35 72.72
C GLU A 3 -40.99 26.43 71.70
N HIS A 4 -39.81 27.04 71.77
CA HIS A 4 -39.06 27.44 70.57
C HIS A 4 -37.56 27.34 70.85
N CYS A 5 -37.04 26.15 70.54
CA CYS A 5 -35.63 25.84 70.47
C CYS A 5 -35.09 26.34 69.12
N TYR A 6 -34.05 27.18 69.11
CA TYR A 6 -33.35 27.58 67.87
C TYR A 6 -31.83 27.50 68.08
N PRO A 7 -31.14 26.45 67.60
CA PRO A 7 -29.69 26.42 67.60
C PRO A 7 -29.10 27.02 66.32
N GLN A 8 -28.46 28.17 66.52
CA GLN A 8 -27.15 28.57 65.98
C GLN A 8 -26.69 28.02 64.60
N ARG A 9 -26.77 28.86 63.56
CA ARG A 9 -25.96 28.72 62.33
C ARG A 9 -24.51 29.14 62.59
N LYS A 10 -23.60 28.18 62.80
CA LYS A 10 -22.16 28.41 62.67
C LYS A 10 -21.76 28.34 61.19
N ARG A 11 -21.35 29.48 60.65
CA ARG A 11 -20.90 29.66 59.26
C ARG A 11 -19.40 29.34 59.19
N SER A 12 -19.03 28.10 58.86
CA SER A 12 -17.65 27.72 58.59
C SER A 12 -17.26 28.13 57.17
N ARG A 13 -16.70 29.34 57.03
CA ARG A 13 -15.87 29.72 55.89
C ARG A 13 -14.58 28.93 56.00
N HIS A 14 -14.30 27.95 55.13
CA HIS A 14 -12.94 27.45 54.82
C HIS A 14 -13.00 26.33 53.75
N ALA A 15 -13.88 26.45 52.75
CA ALA A 15 -14.08 25.39 51.75
C ALA A 15 -14.07 25.91 50.30
N SER A 16 -13.25 26.92 49.97
CA SER A 16 -13.21 27.47 48.61
C SER A 16 -11.86 27.37 47.90
N SER A 17 -10.73 27.17 48.60
CA SER A 17 -9.42 27.03 47.94
C SER A 17 -9.06 25.59 47.59
N PHE A 18 -9.38 24.62 48.45
CA PHE A 18 -8.96 23.22 48.23
C PHE A 18 -9.64 22.59 47.01
N TRP A 19 -10.91 22.90 46.77
CA TRP A 19 -11.66 22.40 45.60
C TRP A 19 -11.07 22.91 44.28
N ARG A 20 -10.56 24.15 44.25
CA ARG A 20 -10.01 24.77 43.03
C ARG A 20 -8.73 24.06 42.55
N TYR A 21 -7.90 23.57 43.48
CA TYR A 21 -6.70 22.80 43.14
C TYR A 21 -7.02 21.39 42.65
N VAL A 22 -8.01 20.73 43.26
CA VAL A 22 -8.44 19.38 42.84
C VAL A 22 -9.01 19.42 41.42
N LEU A 23 -9.85 20.42 41.10
CA LEU A 23 -10.37 20.59 39.74
C LEU A 23 -9.28 20.93 38.72
N ALA A 24 -8.31 21.78 39.08
CA ALA A 24 -7.21 22.13 38.18
C ALA A 24 -6.30 20.92 37.85
N VAL A 25 -6.00 20.06 38.83
CA VAL A 25 -5.20 18.85 38.62
C VAL A 25 -5.95 17.83 37.75
N CYS A 26 -7.26 17.63 37.99
CA CYS A 26 -8.07 16.75 37.14
C CYS A 26 -8.17 17.27 35.69
N PHE A 27 -8.29 18.58 35.49
CA PHE A 27 -8.35 19.17 34.15
C PHE A 27 -7.00 19.05 33.42
N LEU A 28 -5.89 19.20 34.14
CA LEU A 28 -4.53 19.02 33.60
C LEU A 28 -4.27 17.56 33.20
N LEU A 29 -4.70 16.59 34.01
CA LEU A 29 -4.60 15.15 33.71
C LEU A 29 -5.50 14.75 32.53
N PHE A 30 -6.68 15.35 32.43
CA PHE A 30 -7.59 15.14 31.29
C PHE A 30 -6.98 15.69 29.99
N LEU A 31 -6.38 16.87 30.02
CA LEU A 31 -5.68 17.46 28.87
C LEU A 31 -4.45 16.64 28.44
N LEU A 32 -3.72 16.03 29.38
CA LEU A 32 -2.58 15.14 29.07
C LEU A 32 -3.03 13.85 28.34
N SER A 33 -4.29 13.44 28.50
CA SER A 33 -4.82 12.20 27.90
C SER A 33 -5.26 12.37 26.43
N ILE A 34 -5.35 13.61 25.91
CA ILE A 34 -5.82 13.90 24.55
C ILE A 34 -4.63 14.01 23.56
N ALA A 35 -3.39 14.06 24.05
CA ALA A 35 -2.18 14.15 23.22
C ALA A 35 -1.71 12.79 22.63
N GLY A 36 -2.54 11.75 22.74
CA GLY A 36 -2.34 10.45 22.10
C GLY A 36 -3.05 10.38 20.75
N CYS A 37 -2.82 11.34 19.86
CA CYS A 37 -3.19 11.16 18.46
C CYS A 37 -2.37 9.98 17.92
N ALA A 38 -3.04 8.85 17.77
CA ALA A 38 -2.52 7.69 17.07
C ALA A 38 -1.98 8.17 15.71
N PHE A 39 -0.66 8.15 15.55
CA PHE A 39 -0.04 8.01 14.24
C PHE A 39 -0.48 6.64 13.73
N ALA A 40 -1.68 6.57 13.16
CA ALA A 40 -2.07 5.47 12.31
C ALA A 40 -1.15 5.58 11.09
N SER A 41 0.00 4.91 11.17
CA SER A 41 0.81 4.63 10.00
C SER A 41 -0.12 3.92 9.02
N VAL A 42 -0.58 4.63 7.99
CA VAL A 42 -1.22 4.03 6.83
C VAL A 42 -0.13 3.13 6.24
N GLN A 43 -0.11 1.87 6.65
CA GLN A 43 0.80 0.91 6.05
C GLN A 43 0.39 0.81 4.58
N PRO A 44 1.31 1.02 3.63
CA PRO A 44 0.99 0.80 2.23
C PRO A 44 0.56 -0.66 2.11
N ARG A 45 -0.68 -0.87 1.64
CA ARG A 45 -1.23 -2.20 1.46
C ARG A 45 -0.31 -2.93 0.48
N LYS A 46 0.29 -4.04 0.92
CA LYS A 46 1.11 -4.88 0.05
C LYS A 46 0.23 -5.47 -1.04
N ALA A 47 0.68 -5.37 -2.27
CA ALA A 47 0.05 -6.04 -3.40
C ALA A 47 0.10 -7.56 -3.18
N LYS A 48 -0.97 -8.25 -3.56
CA LYS A 48 -1.11 -9.71 -3.40
C LYS A 48 -0.81 -10.44 -4.69
N ALA A 49 -1.30 -9.91 -5.81
CA ALA A 49 -1.16 -10.53 -7.11
C ALA A 49 -0.56 -9.56 -8.12
N LEU A 50 0.29 -10.10 -9.00
CA LEU A 50 0.89 -9.39 -10.11
C LEU A 50 0.80 -10.26 -11.37
N ILE A 51 0.17 -9.73 -12.42
CA ILE A 51 0.15 -10.38 -13.74
C ILE A 51 0.88 -9.45 -14.70
N PHE A 52 1.83 -10.00 -15.43
CA PHE A 52 2.62 -9.30 -16.43
C PHE A 52 2.50 -10.03 -17.77
N THR A 53 1.91 -9.38 -18.75
CA THR A 53 1.84 -9.87 -20.11
C THR A 53 2.72 -9.01 -21.00
N ARG A 54 3.51 -9.66 -21.85
CA ARG A 54 4.29 -9.02 -22.90
C ARG A 54 4.02 -9.72 -24.22
N SER A 55 3.61 -8.96 -25.23
CA SER A 55 3.32 -9.51 -26.55
C SER A 55 3.74 -8.60 -27.69
N GLY A 56 3.95 -9.18 -28.88
CA GLY A 56 4.31 -8.44 -30.09
C GLY A 56 5.79 -8.55 -30.45
N GLY A 57 6.31 -7.54 -31.15
CA GLY A 57 7.66 -7.54 -31.70
C GLY A 57 7.86 -8.54 -32.86
N PHE A 58 8.99 -8.40 -33.56
CA PHE A 58 9.25 -9.05 -34.85
C PHE A 58 9.37 -10.56 -34.69
N ALA A 59 9.73 -11.00 -33.49
CA ALA A 59 9.87 -12.39 -33.10
C ALA A 59 8.54 -13.03 -32.64
N GLY A 60 7.45 -12.27 -32.49
CA GLY A 60 6.16 -12.77 -32.03
C GLY A 60 6.19 -13.22 -30.57
N VAL A 61 6.70 -12.38 -29.68
CA VAL A 61 6.73 -12.65 -28.23
C VAL A 61 5.30 -12.78 -27.71
N SER A 62 5.09 -13.73 -26.78
CA SER A 62 3.82 -13.93 -26.08
C SER A 62 4.10 -14.57 -24.73
N ASP A 63 4.50 -13.73 -23.77
CA ASP A 63 4.77 -14.11 -22.39
C ASP A 63 3.63 -13.66 -21.47
N GLU A 64 3.20 -14.53 -20.57
CA GLU A 64 2.34 -14.19 -19.45
C GLU A 64 2.96 -14.73 -18.14
N LEU A 65 3.37 -13.82 -17.27
CA LEU A 65 3.92 -14.10 -15.96
C LEU A 65 2.88 -13.75 -14.89
N THR A 66 2.43 -14.74 -14.13
CA THR A 66 1.56 -14.56 -12.96
C THR A 66 2.36 -14.82 -11.69
N ILE A 67 2.36 -13.88 -10.76
CA ILE A 67 3.06 -13.94 -9.48
C ILE A 67 2.06 -13.73 -8.34
N ASP A 68 2.03 -14.69 -7.42
CA ASP A 68 1.50 -14.50 -6.08
C ASP A 68 2.61 -13.89 -5.20
N LEU A 69 2.44 -12.63 -4.79
CA LEU A 69 3.42 -11.90 -3.99
C LEU A 69 3.40 -12.29 -2.51
N GLU A 70 2.35 -12.97 -2.03
CA GLU A 70 2.26 -13.48 -0.66
C GLU A 70 3.04 -14.80 -0.55
N THR A 71 2.80 -15.74 -1.47
CA THR A 71 3.49 -17.06 -1.45
C THR A 71 4.83 -17.05 -2.18
N GLY A 72 4.99 -16.19 -3.19
CA GLY A 72 6.13 -16.17 -4.11
C GLY A 72 6.01 -17.12 -5.28
N THR A 73 4.88 -17.82 -5.41
CA THR A 73 4.65 -18.71 -6.55
C THR A 73 4.57 -17.89 -7.83
N ALA A 74 5.37 -18.26 -8.83
CA ALA A 74 5.41 -17.61 -10.13
C ALA A 74 5.17 -18.64 -11.24
N HIS A 75 4.24 -18.33 -12.14
CA HIS A 75 3.92 -19.12 -13.32
C HIS A 75 4.20 -18.28 -14.57
N LEU A 76 5.07 -18.78 -15.43
CA LEU A 76 5.34 -18.19 -16.74
C LEU A 76 4.73 -19.08 -17.81
N GLN A 77 3.79 -18.54 -18.57
CA GLN A 77 3.31 -19.12 -19.80
C GLN A 77 4.01 -18.44 -20.98
N ASN A 78 4.74 -19.22 -21.77
CA ASN A 78 5.33 -18.80 -23.05
C ASN A 78 4.73 -19.68 -24.15
N GLY A 79 3.79 -19.12 -24.91
CA GLY A 79 3.00 -19.89 -25.88
C GLY A 79 2.24 -21.06 -25.22
N LYS A 80 2.66 -22.30 -25.52
CA LYS A 80 2.10 -23.54 -24.94
C LYS A 80 2.88 -24.08 -23.75
N GLU A 81 4.06 -23.54 -23.49
CA GLU A 81 4.91 -23.98 -22.38
C GLU A 81 4.52 -23.24 -21.11
N ILE A 82 4.40 -23.98 -20.00
CA ILE A 82 4.14 -23.41 -18.69
C ILE A 82 5.28 -23.82 -17.76
N ARG A 83 5.96 -22.83 -17.20
CA ARG A 83 7.02 -23.00 -16.22
C ARG A 83 6.56 -22.44 -14.89
N THR A 84 6.91 -23.13 -13.80
CA THR A 84 6.58 -22.70 -12.44
C THR A 84 7.85 -22.61 -11.62
N THR A 85 7.98 -21.54 -10.85
CA THR A 85 9.07 -21.37 -9.89
C THR A 85 8.56 -20.70 -8.61
N THR A 86 9.44 -20.59 -7.62
CA THR A 86 9.19 -19.82 -6.40
C THR A 86 10.20 -18.69 -6.32
N LEU A 87 9.72 -17.46 -6.28
CA LEU A 87 10.55 -16.27 -6.12
C LEU A 87 11.21 -16.25 -4.75
N SER A 88 12.46 -15.80 -4.71
CA SER A 88 13.18 -15.61 -3.45
C SER A 88 12.50 -14.52 -2.61
N GLN A 89 12.78 -14.51 -1.30
CA GLN A 89 12.31 -13.44 -0.43
C GLN A 89 12.83 -12.06 -0.86
N GLU A 90 14.06 -11.99 -1.37
CA GLU A 90 14.64 -10.76 -1.88
C GLU A 90 13.88 -10.24 -3.11
N GLN A 91 13.62 -11.11 -4.09
CA GLN A 91 12.85 -10.77 -5.30
C GLN A 91 11.46 -10.24 -4.94
N ARG A 92 10.76 -10.95 -4.05
CA ARG A 92 9.43 -10.49 -3.57
C ARG A 92 9.50 -9.13 -2.87
N THR A 93 10.48 -8.93 -2.01
CA THR A 93 10.65 -7.67 -1.27
C THR A 93 10.93 -6.52 -2.24
N ARG A 94 11.77 -6.77 -3.25
CA ARG A 94 12.09 -5.80 -4.30
C ARG A 94 10.86 -5.45 -5.14
N LEU A 95 10.09 -6.44 -5.60
CA LEU A 95 8.84 -6.21 -6.33
C LEU A 95 7.84 -5.40 -5.48
N GLN A 96 7.66 -5.74 -4.20
CA GLN A 96 6.80 -4.98 -3.30
C GLN A 96 7.26 -3.53 -3.13
N ALA A 97 8.57 -3.30 -3.00
CA ALA A 97 9.12 -1.95 -2.89
C ALA A 97 8.91 -1.13 -4.17
N LEU A 98 9.13 -1.74 -5.35
CA LEU A 98 8.90 -1.10 -6.64
C LEU A 98 7.43 -0.74 -6.81
N ILE A 99 6.51 -1.67 -6.51
CA ILE A 99 5.06 -1.43 -6.59
C ILE A 99 4.63 -0.33 -5.61
N ALA A 100 5.13 -0.35 -4.37
CA ALA A 100 4.79 0.67 -3.36
C ALA A 100 5.29 2.07 -3.73
N GLY A 101 6.31 2.19 -4.58
CA GLY A 101 6.81 3.46 -5.09
C GLY A 101 6.03 4.02 -6.28
N LEU A 102 5.07 3.27 -6.85
CA LEU A 102 4.27 3.72 -7.98
C LEU A 102 3.04 4.50 -7.52
N ASP A 103 2.78 5.65 -8.17
CA ASP A 103 1.46 6.24 -8.19
C ASP A 103 0.60 5.55 -9.27
N LEU A 104 0.02 4.41 -8.89
CA LEU A 104 -0.82 3.58 -9.78
C LEU A 104 -2.00 4.35 -10.39
N SER A 105 -2.44 5.45 -9.75
CA SER A 105 -3.56 6.25 -10.24
C SER A 105 -3.20 7.21 -11.38
N SER A 106 -1.92 7.56 -11.49
CA SER A 106 -1.38 8.43 -12.54
C SER A 106 -0.90 7.68 -13.79
N LEU A 107 -0.87 6.35 -13.74
CA LEU A 107 -0.32 5.51 -14.81
C LEU A 107 -1.36 5.25 -15.91
N PRO A 108 -0.92 5.05 -17.16
CA PRO A 108 -1.84 4.84 -18.29
C PRO A 108 -2.59 3.51 -18.15
N ALA A 109 -3.91 3.57 -18.25
CA ALA A 109 -4.76 2.38 -18.30
C ALA A 109 -4.78 1.73 -19.69
N THR A 110 -4.51 2.52 -20.73
CA THR A 110 -4.55 2.12 -22.15
C THR A 110 -3.33 2.73 -22.84
N PRO A 111 -2.64 2.01 -23.75
CA PRO A 111 -1.56 2.61 -24.54
C PRO A 111 -2.12 3.70 -25.46
N SER A 112 -1.26 4.60 -25.95
CA SER A 112 -1.71 5.54 -26.98
C SER A 112 -2.18 4.79 -28.23
N GLN A 113 -3.03 5.44 -29.03
CA GLN A 113 -3.61 4.84 -30.24
C GLN A 113 -2.60 4.69 -31.38
N GLU A 114 -1.34 5.10 -31.20
CA GLU A 114 -0.28 4.91 -32.18
C GLU A 114 0.25 3.46 -32.12
N GLN A 115 -0.61 2.50 -32.47
CA GLN A 115 -0.26 1.10 -32.72
C GLN A 115 0.35 0.95 -34.12
N CYS A 116 1.30 1.82 -34.43
CA CYS A 116 2.12 1.75 -35.61
C CYS A 116 3.46 1.17 -35.19
N CYS A 117 4.02 0.28 -35.99
CA CYS A 117 5.31 -0.40 -35.77
C CYS A 117 5.25 -1.67 -34.91
N ASP A 118 6.33 -2.43 -35.06
CA ASP A 118 6.63 -3.68 -34.38
C ASP A 118 7.05 -3.45 -32.91
N LEU A 119 6.14 -2.90 -32.12
CA LEU A 119 6.38 -2.59 -30.71
C LEU A 119 5.98 -3.79 -29.84
N LEU A 120 6.68 -3.94 -28.71
CA LEU A 120 6.16 -4.78 -27.63
C LEU A 120 5.07 -4.02 -26.88
N MET A 121 3.97 -4.72 -26.63
CA MET A 121 2.90 -4.30 -25.74
C MET A 121 3.13 -4.91 -24.37
N TYR A 122 2.98 -4.09 -23.33
CA TYR A 122 3.04 -4.50 -21.94
C TYR A 122 1.69 -4.28 -21.29
N ARG A 123 1.19 -5.31 -20.62
CA ARG A 123 0.04 -5.22 -19.73
C ARG A 123 0.47 -5.68 -18.35
N ILE A 124 0.36 -4.81 -17.37
CA ILE A 124 0.70 -5.09 -15.98
C ILE A 124 -0.58 -4.94 -15.16
N GLN A 125 -0.96 -5.99 -14.46
CA GLN A 125 -2.06 -5.95 -13.51
C GLN A 125 -1.52 -6.15 -12.09
N ILE A 126 -1.71 -5.14 -11.24
CA ILE A 126 -1.37 -5.18 -9.82
C ILE A 126 -2.71 -5.22 -9.06
N ASP A 127 -3.02 -6.36 -8.45
CA ASP A 127 -4.33 -6.65 -7.88
C ASP A 127 -5.48 -6.35 -8.87
N THR A 128 -6.18 -5.22 -8.68
CA THR A 128 -7.30 -4.75 -9.51
C THR A 128 -6.93 -3.67 -10.51
N VAL A 129 -5.72 -3.08 -10.40
CA VAL A 129 -5.28 -1.99 -11.28
C VAL A 129 -4.61 -2.57 -12.51
N VAL A 130 -5.05 -2.16 -13.70
CA VAL A 130 -4.47 -2.57 -14.98
C VAL A 130 -3.77 -1.37 -15.61
N ILE A 131 -2.51 -1.55 -15.96
CA ILE A 131 -1.65 -0.59 -16.63
C ILE A 131 -1.31 -1.18 -18.00
N GLN A 132 -1.36 -0.37 -19.04
CA GLN A 132 -0.98 -0.79 -20.38
C GLN A 132 -0.08 0.25 -21.03
N THR A 133 0.99 -0.20 -21.68
CA THR A 133 1.98 0.65 -22.33
C THR A 133 2.69 -0.11 -23.46
N THR A 134 3.51 0.58 -24.23
CA THR A 134 4.35 0.04 -25.31
C THR A 134 5.79 0.49 -25.12
N ASP A 135 6.76 -0.18 -25.76
CA ASP A 135 8.20 0.15 -25.65
C ASP A 135 8.54 1.64 -25.83
N GLY A 136 7.82 2.34 -26.71
CA GLY A 136 8.05 3.77 -26.99
C GLY A 136 7.46 4.72 -25.95
N GLU A 137 6.61 4.24 -25.05
CA GLU A 137 5.76 5.07 -24.18
C GLU A 137 5.80 4.64 -22.72
N ILE A 138 6.79 3.83 -22.32
CA ILE A 138 6.91 3.37 -20.94
C ILE A 138 7.18 4.56 -20.00
N PRO A 139 6.27 4.85 -19.05
CA PRO A 139 6.49 5.92 -18.08
C PRO A 139 7.77 5.65 -17.27
N PRO A 140 8.62 6.66 -17.01
CA PRO A 140 9.89 6.45 -16.29
C PRO A 140 9.73 5.76 -14.93
N ALA A 141 8.63 6.04 -14.21
CA ALA A 141 8.33 5.40 -12.93
C ALA A 141 8.10 3.88 -13.05
N LEU A 142 7.63 3.40 -14.21
CA LEU A 142 7.29 2.01 -14.46
C LEU A 142 8.49 1.17 -14.96
N GLN A 143 9.50 1.82 -15.52
CA GLN A 143 10.68 1.16 -16.11
C GLN A 143 11.39 0.20 -15.12
N PRO A 144 11.62 0.55 -13.84
CA PRO A 144 12.28 -0.35 -12.90
C PRO A 144 11.48 -1.64 -12.64
N LEU A 145 10.15 -1.55 -12.59
CA LEU A 145 9.28 -2.72 -12.41
C LEU A 145 9.33 -3.64 -13.63
N ILE A 146 9.22 -3.08 -14.84
CA ILE A 146 9.31 -3.85 -16.09
C ILE A 146 10.67 -4.53 -16.21
N ALA A 147 11.75 -3.83 -15.86
CA ALA A 147 13.10 -4.39 -15.89
C ALA A 147 13.24 -5.60 -14.95
N GLU A 148 12.76 -5.50 -13.71
CA GLU A 148 12.79 -6.61 -12.75
C GLU A 148 11.93 -7.80 -13.23
N LEU A 149 10.75 -7.54 -13.80
CA LEU A 149 9.90 -8.59 -14.35
C LEU A 149 10.55 -9.30 -15.53
N ASN A 150 11.21 -8.55 -16.42
CA ASN A 150 11.95 -9.13 -17.54
C ASN A 150 13.11 -10.02 -17.06
N VAL A 151 13.81 -9.63 -15.98
CA VAL A 151 14.85 -10.47 -15.36
C VAL A 151 14.26 -11.79 -14.85
N ILE A 152 13.10 -11.75 -14.19
CA ILE A 152 12.40 -12.96 -13.72
C ILE A 152 12.01 -13.85 -14.91
N VAL A 153 11.40 -13.29 -15.96
CA VAL A 153 11.03 -14.03 -17.18
C VAL A 153 12.26 -14.70 -17.78
N SER A 154 13.35 -13.95 -18.03
CA SER A 154 14.57 -14.49 -18.61
C SER A 154 15.19 -15.60 -17.75
N GLY A 155 15.20 -15.43 -16.42
CA GLY A 155 15.70 -16.44 -15.49
C GLY A 155 14.86 -17.72 -15.45
N MET A 156 13.56 -17.62 -15.72
CA MET A 156 12.67 -18.78 -15.86
C MET A 156 12.81 -19.46 -17.22
N LEU A 157 13.10 -18.72 -18.29
CA LEU A 157 13.33 -19.27 -19.64
C LEU A 157 14.69 -19.96 -19.79
N SER A 158 15.66 -19.64 -18.93
CA SER A 158 17.00 -20.25 -18.95
C SER A 158 17.14 -21.53 -18.10
N GLN A 159 16.09 -21.90 -17.36
CA GLN A 159 16.03 -23.16 -16.58
C GLN A 159 15.57 -24.32 -17.45
#